data_AF-A0A8X6KUP8-F1
#
_entry.id   AF-A0A8X6KUP8-F1
#
_cell.length_a   1.000
_cell.length_b   1.000
_cell.length_c   1.000
_cell.angle_alpha   90.00
_cell.angle_beta   90.00
_cell.angle_gamma   90.00
#
_symmetry.space_group_name_H-M   'P 1'
#
loop_
_entity.id
_entity.type
_entity.pdbx_description
1 polymer ?
#
loop_
_entity_poly.entity_id
_entity_poly.type
_entity_poly.pdbx_seq_one_letter_code
_entity_poly.pdbx_strand_id
1 'polypeptide(L)'
;VSDLKICDLWLLDSLGIKELRIALSKSEIEEAVKDHFVRSLRDDEGRYQVLFPWLEVHPELSDNRNIAERRLKTCVRSLQKKKCLQE
;
A
#
# COMPACT_ATOMS: atom_id res chain seq x y z
N VAL A 1 15.59 12.59 -13.07
CA VAL A 1 14.66 11.44 -12.97
C VAL A 1 15.33 10.34 -13.78
N SER A 2 15.76 9.27 -13.13
CA SER A 2 16.55 8.22 -13.78
C SER A 2 15.74 7.51 -14.86
N ASP A 3 16.32 7.37 -16.05
CA ASP A 3 15.77 6.66 -17.21
C ASP A 3 15.66 5.16 -16.91
N LEU A 4 14.59 4.74 -16.25
CA LEU A 4 14.25 3.32 -16.11
C LEU A 4 13.69 2.83 -17.45
N LYS A 5 14.22 1.74 -18.00
CA LYS A 5 13.62 1.13 -19.19
C LYS A 5 12.23 0.63 -18.81
N ILE A 6 11.31 0.61 -19.77
CA ILE A 6 9.92 0.18 -19.55
C ILE A 6 9.85 -1.24 -18.94
N CYS A 7 10.83 -2.08 -19.26
CA CYS A 7 10.97 -3.43 -18.68
C CYS A 7 11.30 -3.39 -17.19
N ASP A 8 12.07 -2.40 -16.74
CA ASP A 8 12.46 -2.25 -15.35
C ASP A 8 11.25 -1.87 -14.48
N LEU A 9 10.22 -1.24 -15.04
CA LEU A 9 8.98 -0.89 -14.33
C LEU A 9 8.18 -2.12 -13.85
N TRP A 10 8.42 -3.29 -14.45
CA TRP A 10 7.77 -4.54 -14.05
C TRP A 10 8.54 -5.28 -12.94
N LEU A 11 9.75 -4.83 -12.61
CA LEU A 11 10.49 -5.36 -11.48
C LEU A 11 9.94 -4.73 -10.20
N LEU A 12 9.41 -5.55 -9.30
CA LEU A 12 8.88 -5.11 -8.00
C LEU A 12 9.90 -4.27 -7.21
N ASP A 13 11.19 -4.62 -7.33
CA ASP A 13 12.30 -3.88 -6.72
C ASP A 13 12.44 -2.44 -7.22
N SER A 14 12.13 -2.17 -8.50
CA SER A 14 12.20 -0.82 -9.07
C SER A 14 11.04 0.06 -8.59
N LEU A 15 9.91 -0.57 -8.25
CA LEU A 15 8.74 0.07 -7.65
C LEU A 15 8.92 0.32 -6.14
N GLY A 16 10.07 -0.04 -5.58
CA GLY A 16 10.34 0.03 -4.14
C GLY A 16 9.59 -1.02 -3.33
N ILE A 17 8.93 -1.97 -4.00
CA ILE A 17 8.32 -3.17 -3.39
C ILE A 17 9.45 -4.17 -3.25
N LYS A 18 10.32 -3.93 -2.26
CA LYS A 18 11.23 -4.96 -1.81
C LYS A 18 10.39 -6.02 -1.13
N GLU A 19 10.60 -7.28 -1.50
CA GLU A 19 10.18 -8.41 -0.66
C GLU A 19 10.64 -8.07 0.77
N LEU A 20 9.68 -7.78 1.65
CA LEU A 20 9.96 -7.73 3.07
C LEU A 20 10.42 -9.14 3.37
N ARG A 21 11.74 -9.31 3.42
CA ARG A 21 12.39 -10.55 3.82
C ARG A 21 12.14 -10.68 5.31
N ILE A 22 10.88 -10.93 5.65
CA ILE A 22 10.47 -11.49 6.90
C ILE A 22 11.38 -12.71 7.01
N ALA A 23 12.31 -12.69 7.97
CA ALA A 23 13.33 -13.71 8.12
C ALA A 23 12.76 -15.07 8.56
N LEU A 24 11.48 -15.31 8.27
CA LEU A 24 10.74 -16.50 8.56
C LEU A 24 10.81 -17.41 7.34
N SER A 25 11.11 -18.67 7.61
CA SER A 25 10.95 -19.74 6.64
C SER A 25 9.49 -19.82 6.16
N LYS A 26 9.29 -20.37 4.96
CA LYS A 26 7.96 -20.60 4.40
C LYS A 26 7.03 -21.35 5.38
N SER A 27 7.57 -22.29 6.15
CA SER A 27 6.82 -23.06 7.14
C SER A 27 6.33 -22.21 8.31
N GLU A 28 7.13 -21.27 8.78
CA GLU A 28 6.75 -20.37 9.88
C GLU A 28 5.66 -19.37 9.44
N ILE A 29 5.72 -18.92 8.18
CA ILE A 29 4.68 -18.08 7.59
C ILE A 29 3.36 -18.86 7.48
N GLU A 30 3.41 -20.09 6.97
CA GLU A 30 2.22 -20.94 6.84
C GLU A 30 1.57 -21.22 8.20
N GLU A 31 2.37 -21.49 9.23
CA GLU A 31 1.86 -21.74 10.58
C GLU A 31 1.24 -20.48 11.20
N ALA A 32 1.89 -19.32 11.05
CA ALA A 32 1.35 -18.05 11.51
C ALA A 32 0.02 -17.69 10.81
N VAL A 33 -0.10 -17.97 9.51
CA VAL A 33 -1.34 -17.75 8.75
C VAL A 33 -2.46 -18.67 9.24
N LYS A 34 -2.16 -19.94 9.53
CA LYS A 34 -3.15 -20.88 10.09
C LYS A 34 -3.62 -20.44 11.47
N ASP A 35 -2.71 -20.07 12.35
CA ASP A 35 -3.05 -19.61 13.70
C ASP A 35 -3.89 -18.32 13.64
N HIS A 36 -3.51 -17.35 12.79
CA HIS A 36 -4.30 -16.14 12.56
C HIS A 36 -5.71 -16.44 12.02
N PHE A 37 -5.82 -17.37 11.07
CA PHE A 37 -7.11 -17.77 10.51
C PHE A 37 -8.04 -18.33 11.59
N VAL A 38 -7.56 -19.25 12.41
CA VAL A 38 -8.34 -19.86 13.49
C VAL A 38 -8.75 -18.82 14.54
N ARG A 39 -7.84 -17.92 14.92
CA ARG A 39 -8.12 -16.86 15.90
C ARG A 39 -9.11 -15.81 15.41
N SER A 40 -9.11 -15.54 14.11
CA SER A 40 -9.91 -14.47 13.52
C SER A 40 -11.26 -14.93 12.98
N LEU A 41 -11.51 -16.24 12.94
CA LEU A 41 -12.77 -16.82 12.52
C LEU A 41 -13.89 -16.44 13.50
N ARG A 42 -14.92 -15.78 12.99
CA ARG A 42 -16.16 -15.47 13.70
C ARG A 42 -17.34 -15.98 12.89
N ASP A 43 -18.33 -16.55 13.57
CA ASP A 43 -19.65 -16.78 12.98
C ASP A 43 -20.54 -15.57 13.29
N ASP A 44 -21.07 -14.96 12.24
CA ASP A 44 -22.02 -13.86 12.32
C ASP A 44 -23.29 -14.26 11.59
N GLU A 45 -24.27 -14.77 12.36
CA GLU A 45 -25.59 -15.18 11.86
C GLU A 45 -25.50 -16.16 10.68
N GLY A 46 -24.62 -17.17 10.76
CA GLY A 46 -24.43 -18.16 9.71
C GLY A 46 -23.51 -17.71 8.56
N ARG A 47 -22.83 -16.56 8.70
CA ARG A 47 -21.73 -16.15 7.82
C ARG A 47 -20.41 -16.21 8.56
N TYR A 48 -19.49 -17.00 8.03
CA TYR A 48 -18.11 -17.02 8.51
C TYR A 48 -17.38 -15.74 8.06
N GLN A 49 -16.90 -14.99 9.03
CA GLN A 49 -16.02 -13.84 8.85
C GLN A 49 -14.62 -14.21 9.34
N VAL A 50 -13.60 -13.82 8.58
CA VAL A 50 -12.20 -13.95 8.97
C VAL A 50 -11.52 -12.61 8.77
N LEU A 51 -10.58 -12.29 9.65
CA LEU A 51 -9.73 -11.12 9.41
C LEU A 51 -8.73 -11.46 8.31
N PHE A 52 -8.39 -10.46 7.52
CA PHE A 52 -7.34 -10.65 6.51
C PHE A 52 -6.01 -10.98 7.20
N PRO A 53 -5.23 -11.94 6.68
CA PRO A 53 -3.96 -12.39 7.25
C PRO A 53 -2.81 -11.42 6.93
N TRP A 54 -3.06 -10.11 6.97
CA TRP A 54 -1.97 -9.15 6.83
C TRP A 54 -0.98 -9.39 7.97
N LEU A 55 0.32 -9.36 7.64
CA LEU A 55 1.36 -9.38 8.67
C LEU A 55 1.07 -8.30 9.71
N GLU A 56 1.12 -8.67 11.00
CA GLU A 56 0.89 -7.77 12.15
C GLU A 56 1.70 -6.47 12.06
N VAL A 57 2.81 -6.50 11.33
CA VAL A 57 3.67 -5.35 11.08
C VAL A 57 3.35 -4.74 9.72
N HIS A 58 2.27 -3.98 9.65
CA HIS A 58 2.13 -2.99 8.57
C HIS A 58 2.80 -1.69 9.05
N PRO A 59 3.91 -1.23 8.44
CA PRO A 59 4.47 0.08 8.76
C PRO A 59 3.41 1.15 8.53
N GLU A 60 3.29 2.15 9.41
CA GLU A 60 2.32 3.21 9.21
C GLU A 60 2.43 3.78 7.79
N LEU A 61 1.30 3.86 7.09
CA LEU A 61 1.28 4.46 5.76
C LEU A 61 1.82 5.88 5.89
N SER A 62 2.80 6.24 5.06
CA SER A 62 3.35 7.58 5.06
C SER A 62 2.24 8.60 4.83
N ASP A 63 2.12 9.60 5.71
CA ASP A 63 1.14 10.66 5.54
C ASP A 63 1.47 11.51 4.30
N ASN A 64 0.74 11.24 3.22
CA ASN A 64 0.89 11.91 1.94
C ASN A 64 0.04 13.19 1.83
N ARG A 65 -0.68 13.59 2.88
CA ARG A 65 -1.56 14.78 2.87
C ARG A 65 -0.81 16.04 2.46
N ASN A 66 0.35 16.29 3.07
CA ASN A 66 1.16 17.48 2.78
C ASN A 66 1.60 17.56 1.31
N ILE A 67 1.98 16.40 0.74
CA ILE A 67 2.41 16.30 -0.66
C ILE A 67 1.21 16.55 -1.58
N ALA A 68 0.07 15.92 -1.30
CA ALA A 68 -1.16 16.09 -2.06
C ALA A 68 -1.63 17.56 -2.03
N GLU A 69 -1.63 18.20 -0.87
CA GLU A 69 -2.03 19.60 -0.72
C GLU A 69 -1.09 20.55 -1.49
N ARG A 70 0.22 20.30 -1.45
CA ARG A 70 1.20 21.08 -2.22
C ARG A 70 1.00 20.91 -3.73
N ARG A 71 0.72 19.69 -4.20
CA ARG A 71 0.41 19.41 -5.60
C ARG A 71 -0.89 20.11 -6.02
N LEU A 72 -1.92 20.08 -5.18
CA LEU A 72 -3.18 20.77 -5.41
C LEU A 72 -2.97 22.28 -5.55
N LYS A 73 -2.29 22.93 -4.59
CA LYS A 73 -2.00 24.37 -4.64
C LYS A 73 -1.22 24.75 -5.91
N THR A 74 -0.26 23.93 -6.30
CA THR A 74 0.51 24.15 -7.54
C THR A 74 -0.37 24.00 -8.79
N CYS A 75 -1.23 22.99 -8.82
CA CYS A 75 -2.16 22.75 -9.92
C CYS A 75 -3.15 23.92 -10.08
N VAL A 76 -3.76 24.37 -8.97
CA VAL A 76 -4.67 25.52 -8.94
C VAL A 76 -3.99 26.77 -9.48
N ARG A 77 -2.78 27.10 -8.99
CA ARG A 77 -2.01 28.25 -9.50
C ARG A 77 -1.70 28.15 -11.00
N SER A 78 -1.35 26.96 -11.48
CA SER A 78 -1.08 26.72 -12.91
C SER A 78 -2.33 26.94 -13.76
N LEU A 79 -3.48 26.47 -13.29
CA LEU A 79 -4.75 26.60 -13.97
C LEU A 79 -5.27 28.04 -13.96
N GLN A 80 -5.13 28.76 -12.85
CA GLN A 80 -5.42 30.21 -12.77
C GLN A 80 -4.52 31.01 -13.72
N LYS A 81 -3.21 30.71 -13.78
CA LYS A 81 -2.29 31.35 -14.73
C LYS A 81 -2.70 31.11 -16.19
N LYS A 82 -3.21 29.92 -16.51
CA LYS A 82 -3.73 29.58 -17.84
C LYS A 82 -5.14 30.14 -18.10
N LYS A 83 -5.74 30.86 -17.15
CA LYS A 83 -7.14 31.33 -17.17
C LYS A 83 -8.15 30.19 -17.39
N CYS A 84 -7.78 28.96 -17.04
CA CYS A 84 -8.63 27.77 -17.14
C CYS A 84 -9.45 27.51 -15.87
N LEU A 85 -9.20 28.28 -14.81
CA LEU A 85 -9.99 28.35 -13.60
C LEU A 85 -10.25 29.82 -13.28
N GLN A 86 -11.52 30.19 -13.17
CA GLN A 86 -12.00 31.45 -12.61
C GLN A 86 -12.78 31.12 -11.34
N GLU A 87 -12.66 31.98 -10.33
CA GLU A 87 -13.45 31.87 -9.09
C GLU A 87 -14.94 32.09 -9.35
#